data_AF-A0A1G1H586-F1
#
_entry.id   AF-A0A1G1H586-F1
#
_cell.length_a   1.000
_cell.length_b   1.000
_cell.length_c   1.000
_cell.angle_alpha   90.00
_cell.angle_beta   90.00
_cell.angle_gamma   90.00
#
_symmetry.space_group_name_H-M   'P 1'
#
loop_
_entity.id
_entity.type
_entity.pdbx_description
1 polymer ?
#
loop_
_entity_poly.entity_id
_entity_poly.type
_entity_poly.pdbx_seq_one_letter_code
_entity_poly.pdbx_strand_id
1 'polypeptide(L)'
;MLIFLSWSGHKSKAVAEALKTWLTQVIQAVEPWISSDIDKGSRWNQEVSAKLEESKFGIICLTRNNLDSKWILFEAGALSKTKNTKVCTLLLDITPSEVEQPLSEFQHTTIGKKDMLKLMHTINKSIISAGKRGLPDKVLDSTFETFWPPASFRENTR
;
A
#
# COMPACT_ATOMS: atom_id res chain seq x y z
N MET A 1 4.76 -8.11 9.65
CA MET A 1 4.93 -6.64 9.83
C MET A 1 3.67 -6.04 9.26
N LEU A 2 2.93 -5.26 10.05
CA LEU A 2 1.67 -4.67 9.59
C LEU A 2 1.92 -3.67 8.45
N ILE A 3 1.22 -3.87 7.33
CA ILE A 3 1.21 -2.96 6.19
C ILE A 3 -0.23 -2.44 6.02
N PHE A 4 -0.42 -1.14 6.18
CA PHE A 4 -1.71 -0.51 6.00
C PHE A 4 -1.99 -0.28 4.51
N LEU A 5 -3.12 -0.74 4.00
CA LEU A 5 -3.58 -0.52 2.64
C LEU A 5 -4.80 0.40 2.67
N SER A 6 -4.58 1.65 2.27
CA SER A 6 -5.60 2.70 2.17
C SER A 6 -6.22 2.70 0.78
N TRP A 7 -7.54 2.81 0.71
CA TRP A 7 -8.31 2.83 -0.53
C TRP A 7 -9.61 3.62 -0.31
N SER A 8 -10.25 3.99 -1.42
CA SER A 8 -11.55 4.65 -1.42
C SER A 8 -12.19 4.51 -2.80
N GLY A 9 -13.39 3.93 -2.83
CA GLY A 9 -14.09 3.54 -4.05
C GLY A 9 -13.73 2.14 -4.56
N HIS A 10 -14.57 1.61 -5.45
CA HIS A 10 -14.54 0.21 -5.88
C HIS A 10 -13.22 -0.21 -6.55
N LYS A 11 -12.66 0.63 -7.43
CA LYS A 11 -11.43 0.29 -8.18
C LYS A 11 -10.22 0.15 -7.25
N SER A 12 -10.00 1.12 -6.37
CA SER A 12 -8.89 1.06 -5.41
C SER A 12 -9.08 -0.06 -4.38
N LYS A 13 -10.32 -0.36 -3.97
CA LYS A 13 -10.64 -1.51 -3.10
C LYS A 13 -10.19 -2.83 -3.71
N ALA A 14 -10.62 -3.10 -4.94
CA ALA A 14 -10.32 -4.34 -5.64
C ALA A 14 -8.80 -4.53 -5.80
N VAL A 15 -8.08 -3.44 -6.10
CA VAL A 15 -6.62 -3.48 -6.15
C VAL A 15 -5.99 -3.68 -4.78
N ALA A 16 -6.48 -3.05 -3.71
CA ALA A 16 -5.98 -3.25 -2.35
C ALA A 16 -6.15 -4.72 -1.89
N GLU A 17 -7.26 -5.37 -2.24
CA GLU A 17 -7.52 -6.79 -1.98
C GLU A 17 -6.56 -7.71 -2.74
N ALA A 18 -6.35 -7.44 -4.04
CA ALA A 18 -5.38 -8.16 -4.85
C ALA A 18 -3.95 -7.95 -4.31
N LEU A 19 -3.61 -6.73 -3.94
CA LEU A 19 -2.31 -6.35 -3.39
C LEU A 19 -2.05 -7.04 -2.05
N LYS A 20 -3.04 -7.11 -1.16
CA LYS A 20 -2.94 -7.88 0.09
C LYS A 20 -2.55 -9.33 -0.18
N THR A 21 -3.27 -9.99 -1.08
CA THR A 21 -2.99 -11.39 -1.44
C THR A 21 -1.58 -11.54 -2.02
N TRP A 22 -1.24 -10.69 -3.00
CA TRP A 22 0.06 -10.73 -3.66
C TRP A 22 1.24 -10.44 -2.71
N LEU A 23 1.12 -9.44 -1.83
CA LEU A 23 2.14 -9.14 -0.82
C LEU A 23 2.43 -10.35 0.08
N THR A 24 1.40 -11.08 0.51
CA THR A 24 1.59 -12.27 1.36
C THR A 24 2.25 -13.43 0.62
N GLN A 25 2.07 -13.53 -0.70
CA GLN A 25 2.75 -14.52 -1.54
C GLN A 25 4.23 -14.18 -1.74
N VAL A 26 4.55 -12.89 -1.94
CA VAL A 26 5.92 -12.45 -2.19
C VAL A 26 6.76 -12.38 -0.92
N ILE A 27 6.21 -11.87 0.19
CA ILE A 27 6.93 -11.69 1.45
C ILE A 27 6.07 -12.18 2.62
N GLN A 28 6.26 -13.43 3.05
CA GLN A 28 5.45 -14.03 4.13
C GLN A 28 5.55 -13.31 5.49
N ALA A 29 6.60 -12.50 5.69
CA ALA A 29 6.78 -11.73 6.91
C ALA A 29 5.91 -10.46 6.98
N VAL A 30 5.10 -10.16 5.95
CA VAL A 30 4.14 -9.05 5.94
C VAL A 30 2.76 -9.49 6.42
N GLU A 31 2.05 -8.55 7.03
CA GLU A 31 0.67 -8.72 7.48
C GLU A 31 -0.13 -7.56 6.89
N PRO A 32 -0.57 -7.62 5.61
CA PRO A 32 -1.30 -6.52 5.01
C PRO A 32 -2.71 -6.43 5.58
N TRP A 33 -3.08 -5.23 5.98
CA TRP A 33 -4.39 -4.90 6.52
C TRP A 33 -5.03 -3.83 5.64
N ILE A 34 -6.24 -4.10 5.18
CA ILE A 34 -7.01 -3.21 4.32
C ILE A 34 -7.95 -2.45 5.24
N SER A 35 -8.03 -1.12 5.09
CA SER A 35 -9.05 -0.35 5.81
C SER A 35 -10.43 -0.87 5.46
N SER A 36 -11.24 -1.19 6.46
CA SER A 36 -12.57 -1.76 6.23
C SER A 36 -13.50 -0.74 5.56
N ASP A 37 -14.62 -1.20 4.99
CA ASP A 37 -15.76 -0.32 4.70
C ASP A 37 -16.37 0.17 6.03
N ILE A 38 -16.76 1.44 6.08
CA ILE A 38 -17.36 2.04 7.28
C ILE A 38 -18.75 1.44 7.49
N ASP A 39 -18.90 0.51 8.44
CA ASP A 39 -20.23 0.16 8.95
C ASP A 39 -20.81 1.34 9.72
N LYS A 40 -22.05 1.71 9.39
CA LYS A 40 -22.77 2.82 10.04
C LYS A 40 -22.92 2.53 11.54
N GLY A 41 -22.31 3.34 12.40
CA GLY A 41 -22.59 3.39 13.84
C GLY A 41 -21.52 2.79 14.78
N SER A 42 -20.45 2.20 14.25
CA SER A 42 -19.35 1.66 15.08
C SER A 42 -18.40 2.78 15.55
N ARG A 43 -17.74 2.60 16.71
CA ARG A 43 -16.64 3.49 17.21
C ARG A 43 -15.36 3.32 16.37
N TRP A 44 -15.53 3.54 15.07
CA TRP A 44 -14.66 3.22 13.94
C TRP A 44 -13.25 3.82 14.02
N ASN A 45 -13.16 5.07 14.48
CA ASN A 45 -11.89 5.79 14.48
C ASN A 45 -10.85 5.13 15.38
N GLN A 46 -11.23 4.38 16.42
CA GLN A 46 -10.28 3.83 17.38
C GLN A 46 -9.50 2.64 16.82
N GLU A 47 -10.17 1.69 16.15
CA GLU A 47 -9.49 0.52 15.57
C GLU A 47 -8.62 0.92 14.39
N VAL A 48 -9.14 1.77 13.49
CA VAL A 48 -8.37 2.29 12.36
C VAL A 48 -7.16 3.08 12.86
N SER A 49 -7.33 3.97 13.86
CA SER A 49 -6.20 4.71 14.45
C SER A 49 -5.19 3.77 15.10
N ALA A 50 -5.63 2.75 15.84
CA ALA A 50 -4.73 1.77 16.43
C ALA A 50 -3.92 1.02 15.36
N LYS A 51 -4.56 0.64 14.24
CA LYS A 51 -3.87 0.00 13.11
C LYS A 51 -2.92 0.95 12.39
N LEU A 52 -3.28 2.23 12.24
CA LEU A 52 -2.41 3.26 11.68
C LEU A 52 -1.17 3.50 12.55
N GLU A 53 -1.32 3.49 13.88
CA GLU A 53 -0.21 3.62 14.84
C GLU A 53 0.68 2.39 14.91
N GLU A 54 0.09 1.19 14.82
CA GLU A 54 0.82 -0.09 14.80
C GLU A 54 1.59 -0.29 13.49
N SER A 55 1.07 0.24 12.37
CA SER A 55 1.62 0.05 11.03
C SER A 55 2.98 0.70 10.87
N LYS A 56 3.94 -0.07 10.37
CA LYS A 56 5.29 0.42 10.02
C LYS A 56 5.43 0.79 8.54
N PHE A 57 4.42 0.47 7.75
CA PHE A 57 4.36 0.78 6.34
C PHE A 57 2.92 1.07 5.92
N GLY A 58 2.72 2.06 5.08
CA GLY A 58 1.43 2.40 4.48
C GLY A 58 1.52 2.52 2.97
N ILE A 59 0.54 1.96 2.27
CA ILE A 59 0.36 2.08 0.82
C ILE A 59 -1.02 2.68 0.57
N ILE A 60 -1.04 3.84 -0.11
CA ILE A 60 -2.28 4.56 -0.43
C ILE A 60 -2.61 4.30 -1.90
N CYS A 61 -3.70 3.57 -2.17
CA CYS A 61 -4.14 3.22 -3.52
C CYS A 61 -4.94 4.37 -4.14
N LEU A 62 -4.30 5.12 -5.05
CA LEU A 62 -4.87 6.31 -5.65
C LEU A 62 -5.45 6.04 -7.04
N THR A 63 -6.61 6.62 -7.26
CA THR A 63 -7.31 6.69 -8.55
C THR A 63 -7.72 8.13 -8.81
N ARG A 64 -8.07 8.46 -10.05
CA ARG A 64 -8.61 9.79 -10.39
C ARG A 64 -9.82 10.17 -9.53
N ASN A 65 -10.61 9.19 -9.10
CA ASN A 65 -11.85 9.41 -8.36
C ASN A 65 -11.68 9.57 -6.85
N ASN A 66 -10.47 9.37 -6.29
CA ASN A 66 -10.28 9.39 -4.84
C ASN A 66 -9.16 10.31 -4.34
N LEU A 67 -8.59 11.15 -5.22
CA LEU A 67 -7.59 12.16 -4.86
C LEU A 67 -8.08 13.11 -3.76
N ASP A 68 -9.34 13.54 -3.86
CA ASP A 68 -9.99 14.45 -2.88
C ASP A 68 -10.76 13.70 -1.79
N SER A 69 -10.58 12.39 -1.66
CA SER A 69 -11.30 11.61 -0.66
C SER A 69 -10.84 12.04 0.74
N LYS A 70 -11.74 12.64 1.51
CA LYS A 70 -11.52 13.01 2.92
C LYS A 70 -10.97 11.84 3.75
N TRP A 71 -11.40 10.62 3.42
CA TRP A 71 -10.94 9.40 4.08
C TRP A 71 -9.47 9.10 3.77
N ILE A 72 -9.08 9.12 2.49
CA ILE A 72 -7.68 8.96 2.07
C ILE A 72 -6.79 10.03 2.72
N LEU A 73 -7.22 11.29 2.71
CA LEU A 73 -6.47 12.40 3.31
C LEU A 73 -6.30 12.23 4.82
N PHE A 74 -7.33 11.75 5.51
CA PHE A 74 -7.26 11.45 6.94
C PHE A 74 -6.25 10.33 7.23
N GLU A 75 -6.34 9.19 6.54
CA GLU A 75 -5.44 8.05 6.73
C GLU A 75 -3.99 8.41 6.36
N ALA A 76 -3.79 9.11 5.25
CA ALA A 76 -2.49 9.60 4.82
C ALA A 76 -1.85 10.55 5.86
N GLY A 77 -2.64 11.49 6.38
CA GLY A 77 -2.20 12.42 7.42
C GLY A 77 -1.93 11.76 8.77
N ALA A 78 -2.63 10.67 9.10
CA ALA A 78 -2.36 9.89 10.29
C ALA A 78 -1.06 9.08 10.14
N LEU A 79 -0.89 8.38 9.02
CA LEU A 79 0.33 7.61 8.74
C LEU A 79 1.58 8.49 8.69
N SER A 80 1.49 9.70 8.13
CA SER A 80 2.64 10.61 8.02
C SER A 80 3.10 11.16 9.37
N LYS A 81 2.23 11.19 10.38
CA LYS A 81 2.56 11.62 11.76
C LYS A 81 3.14 10.48 12.60
N THR A 82 2.92 9.22 12.22
CA THR A 82 3.41 8.07 12.97
C THR A 82 4.92 7.93 12.81
N LYS A 83 5.64 7.98 13.94
CA LYS A 83 7.11 7.85 13.93
C LYS A 83 7.54 6.49 13.39
N ASN A 84 8.58 6.50 12.55
CA ASN A 84 9.16 5.31 11.93
C ASN A 84 8.20 4.55 11.00
N THR A 85 7.14 5.18 10.53
CA THR A 85 6.25 4.64 9.49
C THR A 85 6.66 5.20 8.15
N LYS A 86 6.80 4.32 7.15
CA LYS A 86 7.00 4.73 5.75
C LYS A 86 5.68 4.73 5.02
N VAL A 87 5.46 5.73 4.16
CA VAL A 87 4.24 5.87 3.38
C VAL A 87 4.61 6.06 1.91
N CYS A 88 3.92 5.36 1.03
CA CYS A 88 3.98 5.59 -0.40
C CYS A 88 2.58 5.57 -1.01
N THR A 89 2.44 6.17 -2.18
CA THR A 89 1.21 6.10 -2.97
C THR A 89 1.39 5.10 -4.10
N LEU A 90 0.33 4.36 -4.43
CA LEU A 90 0.25 3.46 -5.56
C LEU A 90 -0.74 4.04 -6.57
N LEU A 91 -0.23 4.48 -7.72
CA LEU A 91 -1.02 5.16 -8.74
C LEU A 91 -1.63 4.14 -9.69
N LEU A 92 -2.96 4.06 -9.71
CA LEU A 92 -3.68 3.03 -10.45
C LEU A 92 -4.04 3.47 -11.88
N ASP A 93 -4.66 4.64 -12.01
CA ASP A 93 -5.12 5.20 -13.29
C ASP A 93 -4.82 6.68 -13.47
N ILE A 94 -3.82 7.14 -12.72
CA ILE A 94 -3.32 8.50 -12.73
C ILE A 94 -1.79 8.50 -12.83
N THR A 95 -1.27 9.63 -13.28
CA THR A 95 0.15 9.91 -13.36
C THR A 95 0.63 10.72 -12.14
N PRO A 96 1.93 10.72 -11.82
CA PRO A 96 2.47 11.54 -10.73
C PRO A 96 2.10 13.03 -10.81
N SER A 97 2.01 13.59 -12.03
CA SER A 97 1.66 14.99 -12.26
C SER A 97 0.20 15.33 -11.93
N GLU A 98 -0.68 14.34 -11.83
CA GLU A 98 -2.08 14.53 -11.46
C GLU A 98 -2.29 14.46 -9.94
N VAL A 99 -1.27 14.14 -9.16
CA VAL A 99 -1.38 14.07 -7.69
C VAL A 99 -0.98 15.42 -7.11
N GLU A 100 -1.92 16.05 -6.40
CA GLU A 100 -1.69 17.32 -5.72
C GLU A 100 -1.32 17.15 -4.25
N GLN A 101 -0.93 18.25 -3.62
CA GLN A 101 -0.70 18.31 -2.17
C GLN A 101 -2.02 18.01 -1.42
N PRO A 102 -1.98 17.28 -0.28
CA PRO A 102 -0.79 16.79 0.42
C PRO A 102 -0.27 15.43 -0.07
N LEU A 103 -0.98 14.74 -0.97
CA LEU A 103 -0.62 13.37 -1.38
C LEU A 103 0.66 13.30 -2.22
N SER A 104 1.02 14.40 -2.90
CA SER A 104 2.26 14.52 -3.67
C SER A 104 3.53 14.58 -2.80
N GLU A 105 3.42 14.75 -1.48
CA GLU A 105 4.58 14.65 -0.57
C GLU A 105 5.11 13.21 -0.47
N PHE A 106 4.27 12.21 -0.76
CA PHE A 106 4.64 10.82 -0.68
C PHE A 106 5.28 10.33 -1.98
N GLN A 107 6.25 9.43 -1.86
CA GLN A 107 6.86 8.78 -3.02
C GLN A 107 5.80 7.97 -3.79
N HIS A 108 5.63 8.31 -5.07
CA HIS A 108 4.73 7.60 -5.97
C HIS A 108 5.34 6.26 -6.44
N THR A 109 4.49 5.24 -6.50
CA THR A 109 4.75 3.94 -7.12
C THR A 109 3.75 3.74 -8.25
N THR A 110 4.25 3.43 -9.44
CA THR A 110 3.44 3.06 -10.61
C THR A 110 3.26 1.53 -10.68
N ILE A 111 2.22 1.03 -11.34
CA ILE A 111 2.02 -0.42 -11.59
C ILE A 111 3.02 -0.98 -12.64
N GLY A 112 4.18 -0.34 -12.79
CA GLY A 112 5.28 -0.84 -13.59
C GLY A 112 6.09 -1.87 -12.80
N LYS A 113 6.48 -2.97 -13.45
CA LYS A 113 7.29 -4.06 -12.85
C LYS A 113 8.51 -3.53 -12.08
N LYS A 114 9.26 -2.63 -12.71
CA LYS A 114 10.47 -2.03 -12.12
C LYS A 114 10.16 -1.28 -10.82
N ASP A 115 9.04 -0.57 -10.77
CA ASP A 115 8.69 0.28 -9.65
C ASP A 115 8.08 -0.54 -8.50
N MET A 116 7.24 -1.52 -8.84
CA MET A 116 6.72 -2.49 -7.88
C MET A 116 7.82 -3.36 -7.27
N LEU A 117 8.87 -3.72 -8.03
CA LEU A 117 10.04 -4.41 -7.48
C LEU A 117 10.79 -3.52 -6.47
N LYS A 118 10.97 -2.23 -6.78
CA LYS A 118 11.55 -1.27 -5.81
C LYS A 118 10.71 -1.14 -4.55
N LEU A 119 9.39 -1.12 -4.69
CA LEU A 119 8.47 -1.14 -3.54
C LEU A 119 8.72 -2.40 -2.70
N MET A 120 8.88 -3.58 -3.32
CA MET A 120 9.15 -4.83 -2.59
C MET A 120 10.46 -4.77 -1.81
N HIS A 121 11.56 -4.31 -2.41
CA HIS A 121 12.82 -4.14 -1.67
C HIS A 121 12.66 -3.13 -0.52
N THR A 122 11.88 -2.07 -0.73
CA THR A 122 11.65 -1.05 0.30
C THR A 122 10.87 -1.62 1.48
N ILE A 123 9.84 -2.42 1.21
CA ILE A 123 9.10 -3.17 2.23
C ILE A 123 10.03 -4.15 2.95
N ASN A 124 10.81 -4.95 2.21
CA ASN A 124 11.73 -5.92 2.79
C ASN A 124 12.78 -5.28 3.70
N LYS A 125 13.33 -4.12 3.31
CA LYS A 125 14.22 -3.32 4.16
C LYS A 125 13.51 -2.84 5.43
N SER A 126 12.27 -2.38 5.32
CA SER A 126 11.49 -1.97 6.50
C SER A 126 11.20 -3.12 7.46
N ILE A 127 11.00 -4.35 6.95
CA ILE A 127 10.87 -5.56 7.78
C ILE A 127 12.15 -5.80 8.59
N ILE A 128 13.31 -5.71 7.95
CA ILE A 128 14.62 -5.87 8.61
C ILE A 128 14.84 -4.78 9.66
N SER A 129 14.54 -3.52 9.34
CA SER A 129 14.63 -2.40 10.28
C SER A 129 13.67 -2.55 11.47
N ALA A 130 12.55 -3.24 11.30
CA ALA A 130 11.61 -3.57 12.37
C ALA A 130 12.03 -4.81 13.20
N GLY A 131 13.25 -5.34 13.00
CA GLY A 131 13.78 -6.49 13.73
C GLY A 131 13.21 -7.84 13.30
N LYS A 132 12.43 -7.89 12.21
CA LYS A 132 11.91 -9.14 11.64
C LYS A 132 12.86 -9.67 10.58
N ARG A 133 12.80 -10.99 10.31
CA ARG A 133 13.62 -11.64 9.28
C ARG A 133 13.09 -11.29 7.89
N GLY A 134 13.82 -10.45 7.15
CA GLY A 134 13.58 -10.21 5.72
C GLY A 134 14.11 -11.35 4.84
N LEU A 135 13.86 -11.22 3.54
CA LEU A 135 14.38 -12.12 2.51
C LEU A 135 15.74 -11.62 1.98
N PRO A 136 16.68 -12.50 1.61
CA PRO A 136 17.84 -12.11 0.80
C PRO A 136 17.37 -11.55 -0.55
N ASP A 137 18.07 -10.55 -1.09
CA ASP A 137 17.64 -9.86 -2.33
C ASP A 137 17.39 -10.82 -3.49
N LYS A 138 18.28 -11.79 -3.75
CA LYS A 138 18.08 -12.80 -4.81
C LYS A 138 16.80 -13.63 -4.63
N VAL A 139 16.42 -13.94 -3.39
CA VAL A 139 15.20 -14.70 -3.08
C VAL A 139 13.99 -13.81 -3.30
N LEU A 140 14.05 -12.55 -2.86
CA LEU A 140 12.98 -11.57 -3.08
C LEU A 140 12.74 -11.37 -4.58
N ASP A 141 13.79 -11.17 -5.36
CA ASP A 141 13.73 -10.99 -6.81
C ASP A 141 13.08 -12.21 -7.48
N SER A 142 13.56 -13.41 -7.18
CA SER A 142 13.01 -14.66 -7.74
C SER A 142 11.54 -14.87 -7.37
N THR A 143 11.19 -14.59 -6.11
CA THR A 143 9.81 -14.73 -5.62
C THR A 143 8.90 -13.68 -6.28
N PHE A 144 9.35 -12.43 -6.38
CA PHE A 144 8.65 -11.38 -7.09
C PHE A 144 8.40 -11.78 -8.54
N GLU A 145 9.42 -12.25 -9.26
CA GLU A 145 9.31 -12.71 -10.65
C GLU A 145 8.28 -13.85 -10.81
N THR A 146 8.30 -14.81 -9.89
CA THR A 146 7.38 -15.96 -9.90
C THR A 146 5.92 -15.54 -9.72
N PHE A 147 5.65 -14.60 -8.81
CA PHE A 147 4.30 -14.13 -8.51
C PHE A 147 3.90 -12.87 -9.28
N TRP A 148 4.76 -12.34 -10.14
CA TRP A 148 4.46 -11.13 -10.91
C TRP A 148 3.37 -11.47 -11.93
N PRO A 149 2.13 -10.92 -11.79
CA PRO A 149 1.00 -11.39 -12.57
C PRO A 149 1.23 -11.13 -14.06
N PRO A 150 0.85 -12.03 -14.98
CA PRO A 150 1.06 -11.85 -16.42
C PRO A 150 0.37 -10.58 -16.94
N ALA A 151 0.85 -10.04 -18.07
CA ALA A 151 0.38 -8.76 -18.61
C ALA A 151 -1.15 -8.70 -18.79
N SER A 152 -1.78 -9.81 -19.17
CA SER A 152 -3.24 -9.94 -19.34
C SER A 152 -4.06 -9.68 -18.07
N PHE A 153 -3.49 -9.92 -16.88
CA PHE A 153 -4.16 -9.62 -15.61
C PHE A 153 -4.10 -8.11 -15.27
N ARG A 154 -3.15 -7.37 -15.86
CA ARG A 154 -2.89 -5.96 -15.54
C ARG A 154 -3.73 -4.98 -16.37
N GLU A 155 -4.33 -5.44 -17.46
CA GLU A 155 -5.23 -4.62 -18.30
C GLU A 155 -6.54 -4.30 -17.59
N ASN A 156 -7.04 -5.20 -16.73
CA ASN A 156 -8.24 -4.95 -15.91
C ASN A 156 -8.00 -3.99 -14.74
N THR A 157 -6.74 -3.60 -14.48
CA THR A 157 -6.37 -2.65 -13.42
C THR A 157 -6.04 -1.25 -13.94
N ARG A 158 -5.94 -1.07 -15.26
CA ARG A 158 -5.73 0.25 -15.90
C ARG A 158 -7.04 1.00 -16.06
#